data_AF-A0A2M6VP61-F1
#
_entry.id   AF-A0A2M6VP61-F1
#
_cell.length_a   1.000
_cell.length_b   1.000
_cell.length_c   1.000
_cell.angle_alpha   90.00
_cell.angle_beta   90.00
_cell.angle_gamma   90.00
#
_symmetry.space_group_name_H-M   'P 1'
#
loop_
_entity.id
_entity.type
_entity.pdbx_description
1 polymer ?
#
loop_
_entity_poly.entity_id
_entity_poly.type
_entity_poly.pdbx_seq_one_letter_code
_entity_poly.pdbx_strand_id
1 'polypeptide(L)'
;MPVRELLQRIGSDEITEWMAFYQLEPFGDMRADLRSGVIASTFANANRTKHARPFTPEDFMPFIDRPEPIDEARLNVARLKSMFAHRVKKHG
;
A
#
# COMPACT_ATOMS: atom_id res chain seq x y z
N MET A 1 -15.50 19.69 16.53
CA MET A 1 -15.26 19.99 17.95
C MET A 1 -13.75 19.96 18.20
N PRO A 2 -13.13 21.06 18.66
CA PRO A 2 -11.71 21.08 19.02
C PRO A 2 -11.46 20.35 20.35
N VAL A 3 -10.24 19.86 20.55
CA VAL A 3 -9.84 19.09 21.75
C VAL A 3 -10.12 19.84 23.06
N ARG A 4 -9.90 21.16 23.08
CA ARG A 4 -10.15 22.00 24.28
C ARG A 4 -11.63 22.02 24.67
N GLU A 5 -12.54 22.01 23.71
CA GLU A 5 -13.98 21.98 23.96
C GLU A 5 -14.43 20.59 24.41
N LEU A 6 -13.86 19.53 23.82
CA LEU A 6 -14.13 18.14 24.21
C LEU A 6 -13.73 17.88 25.67
N LEU A 7 -12.57 18.39 26.10
CA LEU A 7 -12.05 18.24 27.47
C LEU A 7 -12.89 18.94 28.55
N GLN A 8 -13.87 19.77 28.18
CA GLN A 8 -14.82 20.32 29.14
C GLN A 8 -15.89 19.29 29.57
N ARG A 9 -16.02 18.18 28.85
CA ARG A 9 -17.06 17.15 29.07
C ARG A 9 -16.50 15.75 29.26
N ILE A 10 -15.36 15.45 28.64
CA ILE A 10 -14.70 14.13 28.66
C ILE A 10 -13.28 14.30 29.20
N GLY A 11 -12.88 13.43 30.13
CA GLY A 11 -11.54 13.46 30.72
C GLY A 11 -10.45 13.00 29.75
N SER A 12 -9.20 13.35 30.03
CA SER A 12 -8.05 12.90 29.21
C SER A 12 -7.82 11.38 29.32
N ASP A 13 -8.16 10.79 30.45
CA ASP A 13 -8.20 9.36 30.71
C ASP A 13 -9.17 8.65 29.77
N GLU A 14 -10.41 9.11 29.66
CA GLU A 14 -11.41 8.52 28.76
C GLU A 14 -10.97 8.64 27.29
N ILE A 15 -10.40 9.78 26.88
CA ILE A 15 -9.82 9.91 25.52
C ILE A 15 -8.67 8.90 25.31
N THR A 16 -7.86 8.66 26.33
CA THR A 16 -6.76 7.69 26.26
C THR A 16 -7.30 6.26 26.14
N GLU A 17 -8.37 5.92 26.85
CA GLU A 17 -9.06 4.64 26.71
C GLU A 17 -9.65 4.46 25.32
N TRP A 18 -10.27 5.49 24.74
CA TRP A 18 -10.74 5.47 23.36
C TRP A 18 -9.59 5.26 22.35
N MET A 19 -8.43 5.88 22.59
CA MET A 19 -7.24 5.63 21.76
C MET A 19 -6.73 4.20 21.88
N ALA A 20 -6.71 3.63 23.09
CA ALA A 20 -6.33 2.24 23.31
C ALA A 20 -7.34 1.29 22.64
N PHE A 21 -8.63 1.58 22.76
CA PHE A 21 -9.69 0.83 22.09
C PHE A 21 -9.53 0.89 20.56
N TYR A 22 -9.24 2.06 19.99
CA TYR A 22 -8.96 2.19 18.55
C TYR A 22 -7.75 1.36 18.10
N GLN A 23 -6.73 1.15 18.93
CA GLN A 23 -5.61 0.28 18.58
C GLN A 23 -6.01 -1.20 18.55
N LEU A 24 -6.95 -1.62 19.41
CA LEU A 24 -7.46 -2.99 19.46
C LEU A 24 -8.50 -3.24 18.36
N GLU A 25 -9.45 -2.33 18.22
CA GLU A 25 -10.53 -2.36 17.25
C GLU A 25 -10.54 -1.07 16.41
N PRO A 26 -9.60 -0.92 15.44
CA PRO A 26 -9.58 0.25 14.57
C PRO A 26 -10.89 0.41 13.83
N PHE A 27 -11.45 1.61 13.85
CA PHE A 27 -12.70 1.95 13.17
C PHE A 27 -12.53 3.10 12.16
N GLY A 28 -13.59 3.40 11.42
CA GLY A 28 -13.59 4.48 10.42
C GLY A 28 -13.15 4.05 9.02
N ASP A 29 -12.92 5.05 8.18
CA ASP A 29 -12.88 4.92 6.73
C ASP A 29 -11.73 4.06 6.22
N MET A 30 -10.55 4.10 6.86
CA MET A 30 -9.40 3.27 6.45
C MET A 30 -9.72 1.77 6.43
N ARG A 31 -10.49 1.27 7.41
CA ARG A 31 -10.95 -0.13 7.39
C ARG A 31 -12.03 -0.37 6.34
N ALA A 32 -12.90 0.60 6.07
CA ALA A 32 -13.91 0.51 5.03
C ALA A 32 -13.28 0.47 3.63
N ASP A 33 -12.27 1.30 3.40
CA ASP A 33 -11.48 1.34 2.17
C ASP A 33 -10.71 0.03 1.97
N LEU A 34 -10.12 -0.53 3.03
CA LEU A 34 -9.46 -1.83 2.95
C LEU A 34 -10.43 -2.94 2.54
N ARG A 35 -11.61 -3.01 3.18
CA ARG A 35 -12.63 -4.01 2.81
C ARG A 35 -13.07 -3.84 1.34
N SER A 36 -13.25 -2.61 0.90
CA SER A 36 -13.60 -2.29 -0.50
C SER A 36 -12.48 -2.69 -1.46
N GLY A 37 -11.22 -2.43 -1.09
CA GLY A 37 -10.04 -2.83 -1.84
C GLY A 37 -9.89 -4.35 -1.95
N VAL A 38 -10.21 -5.11 -0.90
CA VAL A 38 -10.23 -6.58 -0.97
C VAL A 38 -11.25 -7.08 -1.99
N ILE A 39 -12.45 -6.49 -2.03
CA ILE A 39 -13.49 -6.86 -3.01
C ILE A 39 -13.04 -6.50 -4.43
N ALA A 40 -12.54 -5.27 -4.63
CA ALA A 40 -12.08 -4.78 -5.92
C ALA A 40 -10.89 -5.59 -6.46
N SER A 41 -9.90 -5.89 -5.62
CA SER A 41 -8.73 -6.71 -5.99
C SER A 41 -9.13 -8.15 -6.31
N THR A 42 -10.11 -8.73 -5.61
CA THR A 42 -10.65 -10.05 -5.95
C THR A 42 -11.25 -10.04 -7.36
N PHE A 43 -12.11 -9.06 -7.66
CA PHE A 43 -12.72 -8.92 -8.98
C PHE A 43 -11.68 -8.66 -10.08
N ALA A 44 -10.73 -7.76 -9.85
CA ALA A 44 -9.67 -7.43 -10.81
C ALA A 44 -8.77 -8.64 -11.08
N ASN A 45 -8.36 -9.37 -10.05
CA ASN A 45 -7.53 -10.57 -10.20
C ASN A 45 -8.27 -11.74 -10.86
N ALA A 46 -9.58 -11.86 -10.64
CA ALA A 46 -10.40 -12.86 -11.35
C ALA A 46 -10.44 -12.59 -12.87
N ASN A 47 -10.31 -11.33 -13.29
CA ASN A 47 -10.36 -10.90 -14.69
C ASN A 47 -8.97 -10.55 -15.28
N ARG A 48 -7.87 -10.76 -14.53
CA ARG A 48 -6.52 -10.41 -15.02
C ARG A 48 -6.02 -11.41 -16.06
N THR A 49 -5.16 -10.95 -16.96
CA THR A 49 -4.44 -11.86 -17.87
C THR A 49 -3.35 -12.62 -17.11
N LYS A 50 -2.99 -13.82 -17.61
CA LYS A 50 -2.03 -14.72 -16.95
C LYS A 50 -0.69 -14.05 -16.63
N HIS A 51 -0.24 -13.15 -17.50
CA HIS A 51 1.06 -12.48 -17.43
C HIS A 51 1.02 -11.09 -16.76
N ALA A 52 -0.17 -10.57 -16.43
CA ALA A 52 -0.28 -9.31 -15.70
C ALA A 52 0.08 -9.50 -14.22
N ARG A 53 0.72 -8.48 -13.64
CA ARG A 53 0.97 -8.40 -12.19
C ARG A 53 -0.37 -8.49 -11.44
N PRO A 54 -0.47 -9.29 -10.36
CA PRO A 54 -1.65 -9.29 -9.50
C PRO A 54 -1.86 -7.94 -8.83
N PHE A 55 -3.11 -7.51 -8.73
CA PHE A 55 -3.49 -6.31 -7.98
C PHE A 55 -3.61 -6.64 -6.49
N THR A 56 -3.11 -5.75 -5.63
CA THR A 56 -3.30 -5.85 -4.18
C THR A 56 -4.52 -5.02 -3.75
N PRO A 57 -5.10 -5.25 -2.56
CA PRO A 57 -6.17 -4.40 -2.04
C PRO A 57 -5.79 -2.92 -1.99
N GLU A 58 -4.55 -2.64 -1.62
CA GLU A 58 -3.99 -1.29 -1.53
C GLU A 58 -3.97 -0.59 -2.88
N ASP A 59 -3.92 -1.33 -4.00
CA ASP A 59 -3.99 -0.76 -5.35
C ASP A 59 -5.30 0.00 -5.62
N PHE A 60 -6.34 -0.28 -4.82
CA PHE A 60 -7.67 0.35 -4.88
C PHE A 60 -7.96 1.29 -3.71
N MET A 61 -6.96 1.62 -2.88
CA MET A 61 -7.10 2.57 -1.77
C MET A 61 -6.40 3.90 -2.12
N PRO A 62 -7.13 5.02 -2.26
CA PRO A 62 -6.59 6.29 -2.79
C PRO A 62 -5.72 7.07 -1.80
N PHE A 63 -5.84 6.82 -0.49
CA PHE A 63 -5.14 7.57 0.57
C PHE A 63 -3.88 6.87 1.11
N ILE A 64 -3.53 5.70 0.57
CA ILE A 64 -2.30 5.01 0.93
C ILE A 64 -1.16 5.58 0.11
N ASP A 65 -0.13 6.12 0.77
CA ASP A 65 1.14 6.47 0.14
C ASP A 65 1.77 5.22 -0.48
N ARG A 66 1.93 5.23 -1.80
CA ARG A 66 2.56 4.12 -2.52
C ARG A 66 3.99 4.50 -2.88
N PRO A 67 4.97 3.63 -2.59
CA PRO A 67 6.29 3.80 -3.19
C PRO A 67 6.12 3.73 -4.71
N GLU A 68 6.83 4.60 -5.44
CA GLU A 68 6.79 4.55 -6.89
C GLU A 68 7.17 3.14 -7.38
N PRO A 69 6.38 2.55 -8.30
CA PRO A 69 6.69 1.22 -8.79
C PRO A 69 8.07 1.25 -9.46
N ILE A 70 8.98 0.43 -8.94
CA ILE A 70 10.27 0.20 -9.57
C ILE A 70 9.98 -0.41 -10.95
N ASP A 71 10.44 0.24 -12.02
CA ASP A 71 10.35 -0.30 -13.37
C ASP A 71 11.32 -1.48 -13.50
N GLU A 72 10.87 -2.65 -13.05
CA GLU A 72 11.61 -3.90 -13.09
C GLU A 72 12.02 -4.28 -14.51
N ALA A 73 11.22 -3.92 -15.52
CA ALA A 73 11.56 -4.18 -16.92
C ALA A 73 12.80 -3.39 -17.34
N ARG A 74 12.87 -2.10 -17.01
CA ARG A 74 14.09 -1.28 -17.20
C ARG A 74 15.28 -1.84 -16.42
N LEU A 75 15.07 -2.24 -15.17
CA LEU A 75 16.13 -2.78 -14.32
C LEU A 75 16.70 -4.09 -14.90
N ASN A 76 15.83 -4.97 -15.38
CA ASN A 76 16.21 -6.24 -16.01
C ASN A 76 16.93 -6.03 -17.34
N VAL A 77 16.48 -5.07 -18.17
CA VAL A 77 17.20 -4.69 -19.40
C VAL A 77 18.59 -4.13 -19.07
N ALA A 78 18.72 -3.29 -18.05
CA ALA A 78 20.02 -2.77 -17.61
C ALA A 78 20.96 -3.89 -17.11
N ARG A 79 20.43 -4.85 -16.34
CA ARG A 79 21.17 -6.01 -15.85
C ARG A 79 21.60 -6.94 -16.99
N LEU A 80 20.74 -7.12 -17.99
CA LEU A 80 21.07 -7.89 -19.19
C LEU A 80 22.20 -7.21 -19.98
N LYS A 81 22.09 -5.91 -20.23
CA LYS A 81 23.11 -5.12 -20.93
C LYS A 81 24.47 -5.19 -20.22
N SER A 82 24.50 -5.13 -18.88
CA SER A 82 25.77 -5.21 -18.14
C SER A 82 26.43 -6.61 -18.22
N MET A 83 25.64 -7.68 -18.20
CA MET A 83 26.15 -9.05 -18.40
C MET A 83 26.79 -9.25 -19.79
N PHE A 84 26.22 -8.64 -20.84
CA PHE A 84 26.79 -8.72 -22.20
C PHE A 84 27.96 -7.76 -22.42
N ALA A 85 27.97 -6.58 -21.78
CA ALA A 85 29.09 -5.64 -21.83
C ALA A 85 30.39 -6.26 -21.30
N HIS A 86 30.32 -7.16 -20.31
CA HIS A 86 31.50 -7.82 -19.77
C HIS A 86 32.13 -8.85 -20.73
N ARG A 87 31.34 -9.45 -21.64
CA ARG A 87 31.83 -10.48 -22.58
C ARG A 87 32.50 -9.94 -23.84
N VAL A 88 32.33 -8.66 -24.16
CA VAL A 88 32.96 -8.04 -25.35
C VAL A 88 34.44 -7.70 -25.11
N LYS A 89 34.87 -7.53 -23.85
CA LYS A 89 36.26 -7.14 -23.53
C LYS A 89 37.29 -8.27 -23.51
N LYS A 90 36.90 -9.53 -23.74
CA LYS A 90 37.77 -10.71 -23.58
C LYS A 90 38.38 -11.26 -24.88
N HIS A 91 38.13 -10.62 -26.03
CA HIS A 91 38.65 -11.02 -27.35
C HIS A 91 39.24 -9.84 -28.15
N GLY A 92 39.97 -8.95 -27.49
CA GLY A 92 40.81 -7.92 -28.13
C GLY A 92 42.24 -8.05 -27.65
#